data_AF-A0A846EXY8-F1
#
_entry.id   AF-A0A846EXY8-F1
#
_cell.length_a   1.000
_cell.length_b   1.000
_cell.length_c   1.000
_cell.angle_alpha   90.00
_cell.angle_beta   90.00
_cell.angle_gamma   90.00
#
_symmetry.space_group_name_H-M   'P 1'
#
loop_
_entity.id
_entity.type
_entity.pdbx_description
1 polymer ?
#
loop_
_entity_poly.entity_id
_entity_poly.type
_entity_poly.pdbx_seq_one_letter_code
_entity_poly.pdbx_strand_id
1 'polypeptide(L)' 'MKKDEFLYPQSPYYGQATPANINFNAKLQEFSHKINYISGLQTSGKISTTSAYLQIQELWEQLEKIKKDSGFSQQS' A
#
# COMPACT_ATOMS: atom_id res chain seq x y z
N MET A 1 19.51 -8.40 1.19
CA MET A 1 18.32 -7.96 0.42
C MET A 1 17.10 -8.57 1.09
N LYS A 2 16.17 -7.77 1.59
CA LYS A 2 14.96 -8.30 2.27
C LYS A 2 13.98 -8.82 1.21
N LYS A 3 13.25 -9.91 1.51
CA LYS A 3 12.28 -10.53 0.59
C LYS A 3 11.24 -9.54 0.08
N ASP A 4 10.84 -8.60 0.94
CA ASP A 4 9.89 -7.54 0.61
C ASP A 4 10.47 -6.54 -0.39
N GLU A 5 11.76 -6.22 -0.33
CA GLU A 5 12.43 -5.33 -1.29
C GLU A 5 12.53 -5.95 -2.70
N PHE A 6 12.63 -7.29 -2.77
CA PHE A 6 12.67 -8.01 -4.04
C PHE A 6 11.28 -8.11 -4.68
N LEU A 7 10.26 -8.43 -3.89
CA LEU A 7 8.89 -8.59 -4.38
C LEU A 7 8.22 -7.25 -4.68
N TYR A 8 8.65 -6.18 -4.01
CA TYR A 8 7.98 -4.89 -3.99
C TYR A 8 8.98 -3.73 -4.12
N PRO A 9 9.55 -3.50 -5.31
CA PRO A 9 10.52 -2.43 -5.51
C PRO A 9 9.88 -1.07 -5.24
N GLN A 10 10.50 -0.26 -4.36
CA GLN A 10 10.02 1.08 -4.10
C GLN A 10 10.42 2.03 -5.24
N SER A 11 9.43 2.76 -5.75
CA SER A 11 9.66 3.84 -6.70
C SER A 11 10.15 5.09 -5.96
N PRO A 12 11.06 5.87 -6.56
CA PRO A 12 11.46 7.15 -5.98
C PRO A 12 10.26 8.07 -5.77
N TYR A 13 10.26 8.80 -4.66
CA TYR A 13 9.24 9.81 -4.38
C TYR A 13 9.65 11.16 -4.95
N TYR A 14 8.80 11.75 -5.80
CA TYR A 14 9.08 13.01 -6.50
C TYR A 14 8.30 14.22 -5.94
N GLY A 15 7.57 14.05 -4.83
CA GLY A 15 6.87 15.14 -4.17
C GLY A 15 7.73 15.90 -3.17
N GLN A 16 7.11 16.77 -2.38
CA GLN A 16 7.82 17.54 -1.36
C GLN A 16 8.45 16.62 -0.32
N ALA A 17 9.77 16.66 -0.20
CA ALA A 17 10.57 15.75 0.63
C ALA A 17 10.48 16.03 2.14
N THR A 18 9.26 16.06 2.69
CA THR A 18 9.04 16.04 4.13
C THR A 18 9.09 14.59 4.64
N PRO A 19 9.56 14.34 5.89
CA PRO A 19 9.55 13.00 6.46
C PRO A 19 8.16 12.35 6.47
N ALA A 20 7.11 13.15 6.70
CA ALA A 20 5.72 12.69 6.67
C ALA A 20 5.32 12.20 5.27
N ASN A 21 5.63 12.98 4.23
CA ASN A 21 5.30 12.64 2.85
C ASN A 21 6.06 11.40 2.36
N ILE A 22 7.35 11.31 2.67
CA ILE A 22 8.18 10.16 2.30
C ILE A 22 7.65 8.89 2.97
N ASN A 23 7.36 8.95 4.27
CA ASN A 23 6.85 7.81 5.03
C ASN A 23 5.45 7.40 4.54
N PHE A 24 4.56 8.36 4.30
CA PHE A 24 3.23 8.07 3.77
C PHE A 24 3.30 7.47 2.36
N ASN A 25 4.15 8.00 1.48
CA ASN A 25 4.38 7.44 0.16
C ASN A 25 4.89 5.99 0.23
N ALA A 26 5.84 5.68 1.13
CA ALA A 26 6.31 4.31 1.29
C ALA A 26 5.17 3.35 1.67
N LYS A 27 4.24 3.81 2.53
CA LYS A 27 3.05 3.04 2.92
C LYS A 27 2.01 2.92 1.81
N LEU A 28 1.84 3.95 1.00
CA LEU A 28 1.01 3.90 -0.19
C LEU A 28 1.56 2.90 -1.22
N GLN A 29 2.87 2.89 -1.45
CA GLN A 29 3.50 1.92 -2.35
C GLN A 29 3.35 0.49 -1.84
N GLU A 30 3.57 0.25 -0.53
CA GLU A 30 3.32 -1.05 0.12
C GLU A 30 1.88 -1.52 -0.09
N PHE A 31 0.90 -0.62 0.06
CA PHE A 31 -0.52 -0.89 -0.19
C PHE A 31 -0.78 -1.30 -1.65
N SER A 32 -0.31 -0.52 -2.63
CA SER A 32 -0.50 -0.82 -4.05
C SER A 32 0.06 -2.19 -4.44
N HIS A 33 1.24 -2.51 -3.91
CA HIS A 33 1.89 -3.79 -4.12
C HIS A 33 1.08 -4.97 -3.59
N LYS A 34 0.56 -4.86 -2.36
CA LYS A 34 -0.28 -5.91 -1.76
C LYS A 34 -1.59 -6.09 -2.51
N ILE A 35 -2.22 -5.02 -2.97
CA ILE A 35 -3.42 -5.11 -3.82
C ILE A 35 -3.11 -5.91 -5.09
N ASN A 36 -2.04 -5.56 -5.81
CA ASN A 36 -1.67 -6.27 -7.04
C ASN A 36 -1.44 -7.76 -6.78
N TYR A 37 -0.79 -8.11 -5.66
CA TYR A 37 -0.60 -9.50 -5.28
C TYR A 37 -1.93 -10.22 -5.00
N ILE A 38 -2.83 -9.61 -4.23
CA ILE A 38 -4.16 -10.17 -3.93
C ILE A 38 -4.98 -10.36 -5.21
N SER A 39 -4.99 -9.36 -6.10
CA SER A 39 -5.65 -9.45 -7.40
C SER A 39 -5.04 -10.56 -8.27
N GLY A 40 -3.72 -10.75 -8.24
CA GLY A 40 -3.05 -11.87 -8.89
C GLY A 40 -3.46 -13.24 -8.34
N LEU A 41 -3.59 -13.36 -7.02
CA LEU A 41 -4.09 -14.60 -6.39
C LEU A 41 -5.54 -14.89 -6.74
N GLN A 42 -6.39 -13.87 -6.78
CA GLN A 42 -7.80 -14.02 -7.13
C GLN A 42 -7.96 -14.43 -8.60
N THR A 43 -7.27 -13.75 -9.51
CA THR A 43 -7.32 -14.05 -10.96
C THR A 43 -6.75 -15.43 -11.30
N SER A 44 -5.78 -15.91 -10.53
CA SER A 44 -5.25 -17.29 -10.65
C SER A 44 -6.09 -18.33 -9.90
N GLY A 45 -7.23 -17.94 -9.32
CA GLY A 45 -8.17 -18.84 -8.63
C GLY A 45 -7.67 -19.36 -7.28
N LYS A 46 -6.62 -18.78 -6.70
CA LYS A 46 -6.03 -19.20 -5.42
C LYS A 46 -6.83 -18.72 -4.21
N ILE A 47 -7.56 -17.61 -4.37
CA ILE A 47 -8.48 -17.08 -3.35
C ILE A 47 -9.80 -16.70 -4.01
N SER A 48 -10.88 -16.69 -3.23
CA SER A 48 -12.19 -16.25 -3.71
C SER A 48 -12.25 -14.73 -3.86
N THR A 49 -13.16 -14.24 -4.71
CA THR A 49 -13.42 -12.80 -4.88
C THR A 49 -13.80 -12.14 -3.55
N THR A 50 -14.60 -12.81 -2.72
CA THR A 50 -14.97 -12.30 -1.39
C THR A 50 -13.76 -12.18 -0.47
N SER A 51 -12.87 -13.19 -0.45
CA SER A 51 -11.66 -13.15 0.36
C SER A 51 -10.71 -12.04 -0.12
N ALA A 52 -10.56 -11.87 -1.42
CA ALA A 52 -9.77 -10.78 -2.00
C ALA A 52 -10.32 -9.40 -1.59
N TYR A 53 -11.64 -9.21 -1.70
CA TYR A 53 -12.32 -7.97 -1.31
C TYR A 53 -12.08 -7.63 0.17
N LEU A 54 -12.28 -8.58 1.08
CA LEU A 54 -12.09 -8.36 2.52
C LEU A 54 -10.64 -8.00 2.86
N GLN A 55 -9.66 -8.66 2.25
CA GLN A 55 -8.25 -8.34 2.45
C GLN A 55 -7.89 -6.94 1.94
N ILE A 56 -8.43 -6.54 0.78
CA ILE A 56 -8.22 -5.18 0.24
C ILE A 56 -8.86 -4.13 1.16
N GLN A 57 -10.05 -4.41 1.70
CA GLN A 57 -10.72 -3.52 2.65
C GLN A 57 -9.89 -3.33 3.92
N GLU A 58 -9.34 -4.41 4.49
CA GLU A 58 -8.47 -4.33 5.67
C GLU A 58 -7.21 -3.50 5.39
N LEU A 59 -6.59 -3.68 4.22
CA LEU A 59 -5.42 -2.90 3.80
C LEU A 59 -5.75 -1.40 3.65
N TRP A 60 -6.95 -1.09 3.16
CA TRP A 60 -7.43 0.29 3.05
C TRP A 60 -7.62 0.93 4.44
N GLU A 61 -8.27 0.24 5.37
CA GLU A 61 -8.44 0.71 6.75
C GLU A 61 -7.09 0.99 7.44
N GLN A 62 -6.10 0.12 7.22
CA GLN A 62 -4.74 0.33 7.72
C GLN A 62 -4.08 1.58 7.12
N LEU A 63 -4.23 1.79 5.80
CA LEU A 63 -3.69 2.97 5.13
C LEU A 63 -4.36 4.27 5.62
N GLU A 64 -5.68 4.25 5.82
CA GLU A 64 -6.43 5.39 6.37
C GLU A 64 -5.98 5.75 7.78
N LYS A 65 -5.69 4.76 8.62
CA LYS A 65 -5.15 4.99 9.96
C LYS A 65 -3.78 5.68 9.89
N ILE A 66 -2.88 5.18 9.04
CA ILE A 66 -1.56 5.78 8.83
C ILE A 66 -1.69 7.21 8.32
N LYS A 67 -2.63 7.49 7.41
CA LYS A 67 -2.91 8.85 6.91
C LYS A 67 -3.28 9.80 8.06
N LYS A 68 -4.18 9.36 8.95
CA LYS A 68 -4.61 10.13 10.12
C LYS A 68 -3.45 10.38 11.09
N ASP A 69 -2.66 9.35 11.37
CA ASP A 69 -1.57 9.40 12.34
C ASP A 69 -0.34 10.20 11.84
N SER A 70 -0.10 10.20 10.53
CA SER A 70 1.06 10.87 9.91
C SER A 70 0.90 12.39 9.76
N GLY A 71 -0.23 12.96 10.15
CA GLY A 71 -0.53 14.38 9.97
C GLY A 71 -0.59 14.79 8.49
N PHE A 72 -0.73 13.82 7.57
CA PHE A 72 -0.87 14.05 6.14
C PHE A 72 -2.18 14.80 5.87
N SER A 73 -2.09 16.12 5.92
CA SER A 73 -3.10 17.05 5.44
C SER A 73 -2.74 17.36 4.00
N GLN A 74 -3.67 17.09 3.07
CA GLN A 74 -3.50 17.51 1.69
C GLN A 74 -3.26 19.02 1.68
N GLN A 75 -2.03 19.45 1.39
CA GLN A 75 -1.80 20.81 0.93
C GLN A 75 -2.29 20.84 -0.51
N SER A 76 -3.60 21.12 -0.64
CA SER A 76 -4.25 21.50 -1.89
C SER A 76 -3.86 22.91 -2.29
#